data_AF-A0AAW0W852-F1
#
_entry.id   AF-A0AAW0W852-F1
#
_cell.length_a   1.000
_cell.length_b   1.000
_cell.length_c   1.000
_cell.angle_alpha   90.00
_cell.angle_beta   90.00
_cell.angle_gamma   90.00
#
_symmetry.space_group_name_H-M   'P 1'
#
loop_
_entity.id
_entity.type
_entity.pdbx_description
1 polymer ?
#
loop_
_entity_poly.entity_id
_entity_poly.type
_entity_poly.pdbx_seq_one_letter_code
_entity_poly.pdbx_strand_id
1 'polypeptide(L)'
;QFMATIVVALTQVDVGAVIGFAGVTLPQLMDQSSDDLQFNTSESPLFGSMMFVGALLGSLIVSVPMMKLGQRVTLLLSLPISLASWIILATAPTNWVVTLARFFQGITMSSISNSSSTYVAELSHSEIRGRPMSTLDLSR
;
A
#
# COMPACT_ATOMS: atom_id res chain seq x y z
N GLN A 1 17.42 -11.03 -4.74
CA GLN A 1 17.30 -9.86 -3.85
C GLN A 1 17.05 -8.58 -4.65
N PHE A 2 17.86 -8.22 -5.66
CA PHE A 2 17.61 -7.06 -6.54
C PHE A 2 16.18 -6.92 -7.08
N MET A 3 15.61 -7.98 -7.69
CA MET A 3 14.25 -7.92 -8.24
C MET A 3 13.16 -7.67 -7.18
N ALA A 4 13.32 -8.23 -5.98
CA ALA A 4 12.39 -8.00 -4.88
C ALA A 4 12.47 -6.56 -4.36
N THR A 5 13.67 -5.99 -4.28
CA THR A 5 13.88 -4.60 -3.89
C THR A 5 13.25 -3.62 -4.88
N ILE A 6 13.34 -3.90 -6.19
CA ILE A 6 12.70 -3.08 -7.24
C ILE A 6 11.16 -3.13 -7.09
N VAL A 7 10.60 -4.31 -6.85
CA VAL A 7 9.14 -4.46 -6.63
C VAL A 7 8.69 -3.70 -5.39
N VAL A 8 9.43 -3.79 -4.28
CA VAL A 8 9.12 -3.05 -3.05
C VAL A 8 9.19 -1.54 -3.29
N ALA A 9 10.22 -1.06 -4.00
CA ALA A 9 10.34 0.35 -4.35
C ALA A 9 9.14 0.83 -5.18
N LEU A 10 8.70 0.05 -6.17
CA LEU A 10 7.54 0.37 -6.99
C LEU A 10 6.25 0.44 -6.16
N THR A 11 6.04 -0.53 -5.25
CA THR A 11 4.89 -0.51 -4.35
C THR A 11 4.94 0.67 -3.36
N GLN A 12 6.13 1.14 -2.98
CA GLN A 12 6.26 2.30 -2.11
C GLN A 12 5.93 3.61 -2.85
N VAL A 13 6.29 3.70 -4.13
CA VAL A 13 5.90 4.81 -5.01
C VAL A 13 4.38 4.86 -5.18
N ASP A 14 3.74 3.70 -5.36
CA ASP A 14 2.28 3.57 -5.42
C ASP A 14 1.60 4.10 -4.14
N VAL A 15 2.08 3.70 -2.96
CA VAL A 15 1.58 4.23 -1.68
C VAL A 15 1.73 5.75 -1.59
N GLY A 16 2.88 6.29 -2.02
CA GLY A 16 3.09 7.73 -2.09
C GLY A 16 2.09 8.44 -3.02
N ALA A 17 1.81 7.84 -4.19
CA ALA A 17 0.82 8.34 -5.13
C ALA A 17 -0.60 8.33 -4.54
N VAL A 18 -1.00 7.28 -3.83
CA VAL A 18 -2.32 7.18 -3.16
C VAL A 18 -2.52 8.30 -2.13
N ILE A 19 -1.49 8.59 -1.33
CA ILE A 19 -1.51 9.65 -0.32
C ILE A 19 -1.57 11.03 -1.01
N GLY A 20 -0.70 11.27 -1.99
CA GLY A 20 -0.67 12.53 -2.74
C GLY A 20 -1.96 12.79 -3.51
N PHE A 21 -2.55 11.74 -4.11
CA PHE A 21 -3.80 11.81 -4.84
C PHE A 21 -4.94 12.30 -3.95
N ALA A 22 -4.98 11.91 -2.66
CA ALA A 22 -5.97 12.44 -1.72
C ALA A 22 -5.90 13.96 -1.56
N GLY A 23 -4.68 14.50 -1.47
CA GLY A 23 -4.45 15.93 -1.28
C GLY A 23 -4.92 16.79 -2.46
N VAL A 24 -4.82 16.27 -3.70
CA VAL A 24 -5.25 17.01 -4.90
C VAL A 24 -6.72 16.78 -5.25
N THR A 25 -7.24 15.58 -4.99
CA THR A 25 -8.59 15.17 -5.39
C THR A 25 -9.63 15.75 -4.43
N LEU A 26 -9.35 15.78 -3.14
CA LEU A 26 -10.28 16.32 -2.14
C LEU A 26 -10.72 17.77 -2.41
N PRO A 27 -9.82 18.75 -2.69
CA PRO A 27 -10.24 20.10 -3.03
C PRO A 27 -10.97 20.18 -4.38
N GLN A 28 -10.63 19.31 -5.35
CA GLN A 28 -11.31 19.27 -6.65
C GLN A 28 -12.75 18.76 -6.55
N LEU A 29 -13.03 17.76 -5.69
CA LEU A 29 -14.40 17.27 -5.47
C LEU A 29 -15.22 18.14 -4.51
N MET A 30 -14.59 19.08 -3.81
CA MET A 30 -15.26 20.07 -2.98
C MET A 30 -15.53 21.39 -3.75
N ASP A 31 -14.95 21.56 -4.94
CA ASP A 31 -15.19 22.73 -5.77
C ASP A 31 -16.54 22.62 -6.49
N GLN A 32 -17.51 23.45 -6.08
CA GLN A 32 -18.87 23.51 -6.62
C GLN A 32 -18.94 23.99 -8.09
N SER A 33 -17.80 24.36 -8.68
CA SER A 33 -17.67 24.88 -10.04
C SER A 33 -17.67 23.80 -11.12
N SER A 34 -17.54 22.52 -10.73
CA SER A 34 -17.41 21.38 -11.64
C SER A 34 -18.72 20.60 -11.71
N ASP A 35 -19.17 20.26 -12.93
CA ASP A 35 -20.38 19.48 -13.23
C ASP A 35 -20.23 17.97 -12.90
N ASP A 36 -19.19 17.63 -12.13
CA ASP A 36 -18.75 16.27 -11.84
C ASP A 36 -18.78 16.00 -10.32
N LEU A 37 -18.78 14.72 -9.94
CA LEU A 37 -18.86 14.15 -8.58
C LEU A 37 -18.64 15.13 -7.40
N GLN A 38 -19.74 15.71 -6.89
CA GLN A 38 -19.69 16.67 -5.79
C GLN A 38 -19.79 15.98 -4.42
N PHE A 39 -18.77 16.16 -3.58
CA PHE A 39 -18.84 15.70 -2.19
C PHE A 39 -19.50 16.76 -1.30
N ASN A 40 -20.52 16.35 -0.55
CA ASN A 40 -21.11 17.18 0.50
C ASN A 40 -20.13 17.32 1.68
N THR A 41 -20.27 18.36 2.49
CA THR A 41 -19.42 18.63 3.67
C THR A 41 -19.35 17.45 4.65
N SER A 42 -20.39 16.60 4.66
CA SER A 42 -20.45 15.37 5.47
C SER A 42 -19.68 14.18 4.87
N GLU A 43 -19.49 14.15 3.56
CA GLU A 43 -18.92 13.00 2.83
C GLU A 43 -17.39 13.11 2.66
N SER A 44 -16.86 14.34 2.61
CA SER A 44 -15.42 14.61 2.57
C SER A 44 -14.62 13.93 3.71
N PRO A 45 -15.04 14.01 4.99
CA PRO A 45 -14.35 13.28 6.07
C PRO A 45 -14.56 11.75 6.00
N LEU A 46 -15.68 11.28 5.46
CA LEU A 46 -15.92 9.84 5.25
C LEU A 46 -14.93 9.27 4.22
N PHE A 47 -14.69 10.01 3.13
CA PHE A 47 -13.70 9.63 2.12
C PHE A 47 -12.29 9.45 2.71
N GLY A 48 -11.83 10.40 3.54
CA GLY A 48 -10.52 10.32 4.19
C GLY A 48 -10.43 9.22 5.25
N SER A 49 -11.47 9.05 6.06
CA SER A 49 -11.49 8.06 7.16
C SER A 49 -11.61 6.62 6.66
N MET A 50 -12.30 6.38 5.53
CA MET A 50 -12.48 5.03 4.98
C MET A 50 -11.16 4.33 4.62
N MET A 51 -10.14 5.11 4.23
CA MET A 51 -8.80 4.60 3.98
C MET A 51 -8.19 3.99 5.25
N PHE A 52 -8.34 4.63 6.40
CA PHE A 52 -7.85 4.11 7.68
C PHE A 52 -8.63 2.87 8.12
N VAL A 53 -9.94 2.85 7.92
CA VAL A 53 -10.78 1.67 8.19
C VAL A 53 -10.34 0.49 7.32
N GLY A 54 -10.10 0.73 6.03
CA GLY A 54 -9.55 -0.25 5.09
C GLY A 54 -8.16 -0.72 5.51
N ALA A 55 -7.31 0.18 5.99
CA ALA A 55 -5.98 -0.18 6.49
C ALA A 55 -6.03 -1.10 7.72
N LEU A 56 -6.94 -0.83 8.67
CA LEU A 56 -7.13 -1.66 9.87
C LEU A 56 -7.59 -3.07 9.50
N LEU A 57 -8.63 -3.18 8.66
CA LEU A 57 -9.14 -4.48 8.20
C LEU A 57 -8.12 -5.19 7.33
N GLY A 58 -7.42 -4.45 6.47
CA GLY A 58 -6.34 -4.96 5.64
C GLY A 58 -5.22 -5.55 6.47
N SER A 59 -4.80 -4.89 7.56
CA SER A 59 -3.74 -5.43 8.41
C SER A 59 -4.13 -6.78 9.03
N LEU A 60 -5.39 -6.94 9.46
CA LEU A 60 -5.91 -8.21 9.96
C LEU A 60 -5.94 -9.29 8.87
N ILE A 61 -6.50 -8.97 7.71
CA ILE A 61 -6.67 -9.92 6.60
C ILE A 61 -5.33 -10.35 6.03
N VAL A 62 -4.38 -9.42 5.88
CA VAL A 62 -3.05 -9.64 5.29
C VAL A 62 -2.14 -10.47 6.20
N SER A 63 -2.31 -10.36 7.52
CA SER A 63 -1.45 -11.09 8.46
C SER A 63 -1.49 -12.61 8.24
N VAL A 64 -2.65 -13.16 7.90
CA VAL A 64 -2.87 -14.59 7.65
C VAL A 64 -2.15 -15.12 6.39
N PRO A 65 -2.36 -14.55 5.18
CA PRO A 65 -1.64 -14.96 3.99
C PRO A 65 -0.15 -14.67 4.08
N MET A 66 0.29 -13.62 4.79
CA MET A 66 1.72 -13.34 4.95
C MET A 66 2.43 -14.46 5.73
N MET A 67 1.81 -15.00 6.77
CA MET A 67 2.35 -16.15 7.52
C MET A 67 2.32 -17.46 6.72
N LYS A 68 1.32 -17.66 5.85
CA LYS A 68 1.12 -18.94 5.14
C LYS A 68 1.81 -19.04 3.78
N LEU A 69 1.76 -17.98 2.97
CA LEU A 69 2.23 -17.96 1.57
C LEU A 69 3.64 -17.38 1.43
N GLY A 70 4.14 -16.73 2.48
CA GLY A 70 5.42 -16.06 2.47
C GLY A 70 5.38 -14.70 1.77
N GLN A 71 6.28 -13.84 2.21
CA GLN A 71 6.26 -12.42 1.91
C GLN A 71 6.40 -12.07 0.41
N ARG A 72 7.17 -12.86 -0.34
CA ARG A 72 7.38 -12.63 -1.79
C ARG A 72 6.10 -12.81 -2.58
N VAL A 73 5.29 -13.80 -2.21
CA VAL A 73 4.02 -14.10 -2.89
C VAL A 73 2.99 -13.03 -2.53
N THR A 74 2.96 -12.58 -1.28
CA THR A 74 2.08 -11.48 -0.84
C THR A 74 2.36 -10.17 -1.59
N LEU A 75 3.64 -9.80 -1.79
CA LEU A 75 4.04 -8.63 -2.58
C LEU A 75 3.67 -8.74 -4.07
N LEU A 76 3.83 -9.93 -4.67
CA LEU A 76 3.45 -10.15 -6.07
C LEU A 76 1.93 -10.08 -6.26
N LEU A 77 1.15 -10.54 -5.29
CA LEU A 77 -0.31 -10.45 -5.31
C LEU A 77 -0.81 -9.03 -5.01
N SER A 78 -0.07 -8.21 -4.25
CA SER A 78 -0.49 -6.84 -3.96
C SER A 78 -0.44 -5.91 -5.18
N LEU A 79 0.46 -6.18 -6.14
CA LEU A 79 0.56 -5.40 -7.39
C LEU A 79 -0.72 -5.37 -8.23
N PRO A 80 -1.30 -6.52 -8.65
CA PRO A 80 -2.53 -6.52 -9.43
C PRO A 80 -3.72 -5.99 -8.63
N ILE A 81 -3.74 -6.18 -7.30
CA ILE A 81 -4.78 -5.63 -6.42
C ILE A 81 -4.69 -4.10 -6.39
N SER A 82 -3.48 -3.54 -6.30
CA SER A 82 -3.29 -2.09 -6.35
C SER A 82 -3.74 -1.52 -7.71
N LEU A 83 -3.31 -2.14 -8.81
CA LEU A 83 -3.73 -1.73 -10.15
C LEU A 83 -5.25 -1.79 -10.33
N ALA A 84 -5.90 -2.84 -9.84
CA ALA A 84 -7.36 -2.93 -9.86
C ALA A 84 -8.00 -1.79 -9.07
N SER A 85 -7.45 -1.42 -7.90
CA SER A 85 -7.96 -0.30 -7.10
C SER A 85 -7.86 1.04 -7.83
N TRP A 86 -6.78 1.28 -8.58
CA TRP A 86 -6.61 2.46 -9.42
C TRP A 86 -7.58 2.48 -10.61
N ILE A 87 -7.82 1.34 -11.24
CA ILE A 87 -8.79 1.24 -12.35
C ILE A 87 -10.21 1.51 -11.86
N ILE A 88 -10.59 0.97 -10.68
CA ILE A 88 -11.89 1.24 -10.07
C ILE A 88 -12.02 2.73 -9.75
N LEU A 89 -10.97 3.36 -9.25
CA LEU A 89 -10.96 4.80 -8.96
C LEU A 89 -11.08 5.65 -10.23
N ALA A 90 -10.39 5.28 -11.30
CA ALA A 90 -10.44 6.00 -12.58
C ALA A 90 -11.77 5.87 -13.31
N THR A 91 -12.50 4.76 -13.10
CA THR A 91 -13.79 4.49 -13.74
C THR A 91 -14.97 4.81 -12.84
N ALA A 92 -14.75 5.42 -11.68
CA ALA A 92 -15.76 5.59 -10.65
C ALA A 92 -16.90 6.51 -11.10
N PRO A 93 -18.14 6.01 -11.25
CA PRO A 93 -19.27 6.80 -11.73
C PRO A 93 -20.03 7.53 -10.60
N THR A 94 -19.71 7.24 -9.34
CA THR A 94 -20.40 7.79 -8.17
C THR A 94 -19.45 8.01 -7.00
N ASN A 95 -19.78 8.96 -6.13
CA ASN A 95 -19.04 9.27 -4.90
C ASN A 95 -18.81 8.03 -4.02
N TRP A 96 -19.79 7.13 -3.99
CA TRP A 96 -19.70 5.89 -3.21
C TRP A 96 -18.62 4.94 -3.74
N VAL A 97 -18.48 4.82 -5.07
CA VAL A 97 -17.46 3.98 -5.69
C VAL A 97 -16.06 4.53 -5.43
N VAL A 98 -15.92 5.86 -5.43
CA VAL A 98 -14.68 6.55 -5.05
C VAL A 98 -14.28 6.25 -3.59
N THR A 99 -15.24 6.30 -2.66
CA THR A 99 -15.02 5.94 -1.25
C THR A 99 -14.70 4.45 -1.06
N LEU A 100 -15.34 3.57 -1.84
CA LEU A 100 -15.05 2.14 -1.84
C LEU A 100 -13.64 1.85 -2.38
N ALA A 101 -13.22 2.55 -3.44
CA ALA A 101 -11.87 2.43 -3.99
C ALA A 101 -10.82 2.83 -2.95
N ARG A 102 -11.07 3.88 -2.15
CA ARG A 102 -10.21 4.27 -1.02
C ARG A 102 -10.07 3.18 0.04
N PHE A 103 -11.16 2.48 0.33
CA PHE A 103 -11.13 1.34 1.24
C PHE A 103 -10.18 0.24 0.74
N PHE A 104 -10.28 -0.12 -0.54
CA PHE A 104 -9.37 -1.11 -1.17
C PHE A 104 -7.91 -0.63 -1.24
N GLN A 105 -7.69 0.66 -1.50
CA GLN A 105 -6.35 1.25 -1.43
C GLN A 105 -5.75 1.15 -0.01
N GLY A 106 -6.57 1.38 1.02
CA GLY A 106 -6.17 1.19 2.42
C GLY A 106 -5.73 -0.24 2.73
N ILE A 107 -6.49 -1.24 2.25
CA ILE A 107 -6.11 -2.67 2.40
C ILE A 107 -4.77 -2.96 1.73
N THR A 108 -4.56 -2.42 0.54
CA THR A 108 -3.35 -2.65 -0.24
C THR A 108 -2.14 -1.98 0.39
N MET A 109 -2.30 -0.76 0.91
CA MET A 109 -1.25 -0.03 1.63
C MET A 109 -0.78 -0.76 2.91
N SER A 110 -1.71 -1.32 3.68
CA SER A 110 -1.36 -2.18 4.83
C SER A 110 -0.61 -3.44 4.41
N SER A 111 -0.96 -4.01 3.25
CA SER A 111 -0.26 -5.17 2.68
C SER A 111 1.21 -4.89 2.40
N ILE A 112 1.48 -3.75 1.79
CA ILE A 112 2.82 -3.30 1.40
C ILE A 112 3.66 -2.98 2.65
N SER A 113 3.07 -2.30 3.64
CA SER A 113 3.73 -1.94 4.89
C SER A 113 4.16 -3.17 5.70
N ASN A 114 3.27 -4.14 5.84
CA ASN A 114 3.58 -5.42 6.52
C ASN A 114 4.68 -6.19 5.78
N SER A 115 4.58 -6.31 4.46
CA SER A 115 5.57 -7.02 3.66
C SER A 115 6.95 -6.36 3.71
N SER A 116 7.01 -5.03 3.73
CA SER A 116 8.27 -4.27 3.81
C SER A 116 8.97 -4.49 5.16
N SER A 117 8.21 -4.44 6.26
CA SER A 117 8.75 -4.69 7.60
C SER A 117 9.30 -6.11 7.75
N THR A 118 8.57 -7.12 7.25
CA THR A 118 9.04 -8.50 7.24
C THR A 118 10.26 -8.69 6.34
N TYR A 119 10.38 -7.96 5.22
CA TYR A 119 11.55 -8.08 4.34
C TYR A 119 12.82 -7.67 5.05
N VAL A 120 12.75 -6.54 5.75
CA VAL A 120 13.86 -5.99 6.53
C VAL A 120 14.21 -6.94 7.66
N ALA A 121 13.21 -7.54 8.33
CA ALA A 121 13.43 -8.56 9.34
C ALA A 121 14.14 -9.80 8.77
N GLU A 122 13.70 -10.32 7.62
CA GLU A 122 14.36 -11.44 6.93
C GLU A 122 15.81 -11.11 6.53
N LEU A 123 16.06 -9.90 6.01
CA LEU A 123 17.41 -9.44 5.68
C LEU A 123 18.30 -9.39 6.94
N SER A 124 17.79 -8.82 8.03
CA SER A 124 18.56 -8.69 9.28
C SER A 124 18.92 -10.06 9.87
N HIS A 125 18.01 -11.04 9.82
CA HIS A 125 18.28 -12.40 10.26
C HIS A 125 19.26 -13.14 9.34
N SER A 126 19.20 -12.87 8.04
CA SER A 126 20.14 -13.35 7.03
C SER A 126 21.56 -12.80 7.28
N GLU A 127 21.70 -11.50 7.59
CA GLU A 127 22.99 -10.86 7.84
C GLU A 127 23.68 -11.37 9.11
N ILE A 128 22.92 -11.76 10.15
CA ILE A 128 23.49 -12.37 11.37
C ILE A 128 24.14 -13.74 11.08
N ARG A 129 23.63 -14.50 10.09
CA ARG A 129 24.28 -15.71 9.57
C ARG A 129 25.30 -15.44 8.46
N GLY A 130 25.28 -14.25 7.88
CA GLY A 130 26.04 -13.82 6.73
C GLY A 130 27.20 -12.86 7.04
N ARG A 131 27.65 -12.73 8.30
CA ARG A 131 29.02 -12.27 8.56
C ARG A 131 29.94 -13.40 8.11
N PRO A 132 30.61 -13.30 6.96
CA PRO A 132 31.70 -14.24 6.72
C PRO A 132 32.72 -14.00 7.84
N MET A 133 33.11 -15.09 8.48
CA MET A 133 34.30 -15.20 9.33
C MET A 133 35.59 -14.71 8.63
N SER A 134 35.53 -14.20 7.39
CA SER A 134 36.67 -13.81 6.55
C SER A 134 37.30 -12.47 6.90
N THR A 135 36.69 -11.63 7.74
CA THR A 135 37.35 -10.40 8.21
C THR A 135 38.20 -10.62 9.47
N LEU A 136 38.15 -11.81 10.08
CA LEU A 136 38.98 -12.16 11.24
C LEU A 136 40.29 -12.86 10.85
N ASP A 137 40.45 -13.28 9.59
CA ASP A 137 41.70 -13.88 9.08
C ASP A 137 42.68 -12.88 8.42
N LEU A 138 42.35 -11.57 8.37
CA LEU A 138 43.22 -10.53 7.81
C LEU A 138 43.99 -9.70 8.85
N SER A 139 43.96 -10.08 10.14
CA SER A 139 44.72 -9.43 11.20
C SER A 139 45.78 -10.32 11.87
N ARG A 140 46.35 -11.29 11.13
CA ARG A 140 47.57 -12.02 11.53
C ARG A 140 48.66 -11.90 10.48
#